data_AF-A0A137QVB2-F1
#
_entry.id   AF-A0A137QVB2-F1
#
_cell.length_a   1.000
_cell.length_b   1.000
_cell.length_c   1.000
_cell.angle_alpha   90.00
_cell.angle_beta   90.00
_cell.angle_gamma   90.00
#
_symmetry.space_group_name_H-M   'P 1'
#
loop_
_entity.id
_entity.type
_entity.pdbx_description
1 polymer ?
#
loop_
_entity_poly.entity_id
_entity_poly.type
_entity_poly.pdbx_seq_one_letter_code
_entity_poly.pdbx_strand_id
1 'polypeptide(L)'
;MHARSPAPWTVPLSTRTPSPNENHVEAASILQRHFRIRQSIRSIKSLTADLNTLRRNFTYPSTISFQNLGDAGMPKLAFNSTNYDLHAYIEELDKLVNWMARRAGTIRRCVQDGEE
;
A
#
# COMPACT_ATOMS: atom_id res chain seq x y z
N MET A 1 -40.78 21.79 57.59
CA MET A 1 -39.62 21.53 56.70
C MET A 1 -39.35 20.04 56.71
N HIS A 2 -39.72 19.31 55.66
CA HIS A 2 -39.31 17.92 55.44
C HIS A 2 -38.90 17.73 53.99
N ALA A 3 -37.71 17.15 53.82
CA ALA A 3 -36.98 16.99 52.58
C ALA A 3 -37.65 15.99 51.63
N ARG A 4 -37.71 16.33 50.35
CA ARG A 4 -37.82 15.36 49.26
C ARG A 4 -36.63 15.57 48.34
N SER A 5 -35.59 14.77 48.58
CA SER A 5 -34.50 14.58 47.63
C SER A 5 -35.01 13.70 46.49
N PRO A 6 -34.98 14.12 45.22
CA PRO A 6 -35.28 13.22 44.11
C PRO A 6 -34.06 12.35 43.84
N ALA A 7 -34.26 11.03 43.84
CA ALA A 7 -33.24 10.03 43.58
C ALA A 7 -32.52 10.27 42.22
N PRO A 8 -31.23 9.93 42.12
CA PRO A 8 -30.51 9.97 40.85
C PRO A 8 -31.09 8.91 39.91
N TRP A 9 -31.35 9.30 38.66
CA TRP A 9 -31.86 8.42 37.62
C TRP A 9 -30.84 7.31 37.35
N THR A 10 -31.09 6.10 37.86
CA THR A 10 -30.36 4.91 37.44
C THR A 10 -30.83 4.55 36.04
N VAL A 11 -30.10 5.02 35.02
CA VAL A 11 -30.25 4.50 33.67
C VAL A 11 -29.89 3.01 33.74
N PRO A 12 -30.79 2.07 33.39
CA PRO A 12 -30.37 0.68 33.25
C PRO A 12 -29.39 0.63 32.09
N LEU A 13 -28.11 0.43 32.41
CA LEU A 13 -27.06 0.11 31.46
C LEU A 13 -27.38 -1.29 30.90
N SER A 14 -28.27 -1.33 29.91
CA SER A 14 -28.46 -2.52 29.09
C SER A 14 -27.31 -2.58 28.08
N THR A 15 -26.11 -2.88 28.56
CA THR A 15 -25.01 -3.39 27.72
C THR A 15 -25.32 -4.84 27.37
N ARG A 16 -26.38 -5.06 26.59
CA ARG A 16 -26.52 -6.30 25.83
C ARG A 16 -25.74 -6.08 24.55
N THR A 17 -24.44 -6.40 24.57
CA THR A 17 -23.75 -6.70 23.32
C THR A 17 -24.54 -7.81 22.63
N PRO A 18 -25.10 -7.59 21.42
CA PRO A 18 -25.63 -8.70 20.67
C PRO A 18 -24.46 -9.65 20.42
N SER A 19 -24.58 -10.88 20.91
CA SER A 19 -23.68 -11.97 20.54
C SER A 19 -23.52 -11.93 19.03
N PRO A 20 -22.29 -11.90 18.48
CA PRO A 20 -22.09 -11.91 17.04
C PRO A 20 -22.79 -13.15 16.50
N ASN A 21 -23.90 -12.97 15.79
CA ASN A 21 -24.48 -14.08 15.05
C ASN A 21 -23.51 -14.40 13.89
N GLU A 22 -23.41 -15.66 13.50
CA GLU A 22 -22.52 -16.11 12.43
C GLU A 22 -22.76 -15.31 11.14
N ASN A 23 -24.01 -14.91 10.89
CA ASN A 23 -24.42 -14.06 9.77
C ASN A 23 -23.74 -12.67 9.76
N HIS A 24 -23.52 -12.04 10.92
CA HIS A 24 -22.84 -10.74 11.02
C HIS A 24 -21.33 -10.88 10.78
N VAL A 25 -20.74 -11.98 11.25
CA VAL A 25 -19.32 -12.27 11.01
C VAL A 25 -19.09 -12.55 9.53
N GLU A 26 -19.93 -13.38 8.91
CA GLU A 26 -19.85 -13.68 7.48
C GLU A 26 -20.05 -12.43 6.62
N ALA A 27 -21.07 -11.62 6.91
CA ALA A 27 -21.30 -10.36 6.21
C ALA A 27 -20.12 -9.39 6.35
N ALA A 28 -19.52 -9.29 7.53
CA ALA A 28 -18.33 -8.47 7.76
C ALA A 28 -17.13 -8.99 6.94
N SER A 29 -16.89 -10.30 6.93
CA SER A 29 -15.83 -10.93 6.14
C SER A 29 -15.98 -10.67 4.64
N ILE A 30 -17.21 -10.78 4.11
CA ILE A 30 -17.53 -10.46 2.72
C ILE A 30 -17.20 -8.98 2.43
N LEU A 31 -17.66 -8.06 3.27
CA LEU A 31 -17.41 -6.63 3.11
C LEU A 31 -15.92 -6.30 3.13
N GLN A 32 -15.18 -6.88 4.08
CA GLN A 32 -13.73 -6.71 4.18
C GLN A 32 -13.02 -7.24 2.93
N ARG A 33 -13.40 -8.42 2.44
CA ARG A 33 -12.86 -8.99 1.19
C ARG A 33 -13.09 -8.06 0.01
N HIS A 34 -14.33 -7.60 -0.19
CA HIS A 34 -14.66 -6.68 -1.27
C HIS A 34 -13.89 -5.35 -1.17
N PHE A 35 -13.77 -4.79 0.03
CA PHE A 35 -12.97 -3.59 0.27
C PHE A 35 -11.51 -3.81 -0.12
N ARG A 36 -10.91 -4.93 0.31
CA ARG A 36 -9.52 -5.28 0.00
C ARG A 36 -9.27 -5.43 -1.50
N ILE A 37 -10.18 -6.09 -2.23
CA ILE A 37 -10.11 -6.22 -3.70
C ILE A 37 -10.22 -4.85 -4.38
N ARG A 38 -11.18 -4.02 -3.98
CA ARG A 38 -11.32 -2.66 -4.54
C ARG A 38 -10.07 -1.82 -4.30
N GLN A 39 -9.49 -1.91 -3.11
CA GLN A 39 -8.29 -1.17 -2.74
C GLN A 39 -7.03 -1.66 -3.48
N SER A 40 -6.92 -2.96 -3.75
CA SER A 40 -5.81 -3.50 -4.56
C SER A 40 -5.92 -3.03 -6.02
N ILE A 41 -7.11 -3.11 -6.62
CA ILE A 41 -7.36 -2.61 -7.98
C ILE A 41 -7.05 -1.12 -8.08
N ARG A 42 -7.48 -0.30 -7.10
CA ARG A 42 -7.16 1.13 -7.06
C ARG A 42 -5.66 1.37 -6.98
N SER A 43 -4.95 0.60 -6.17
CA SER A 43 -3.50 0.71 -6.03
C SER A 43 -2.77 0.36 -7.34
N ILE A 44 -3.16 -0.72 -8.03
CA ILE A 44 -2.59 -1.11 -9.32
C ILE A 44 -2.82 -0.02 -10.39
N LYS A 45 -4.02 0.56 -10.43
CA LYS A 45 -4.34 1.65 -11.35
C LYS A 45 -3.49 2.90 -11.08
N SER A 46 -3.33 3.28 -9.81
CA SER A 46 -2.45 4.40 -9.42
C SER A 46 -1.02 4.18 -9.89
N LEU A 47 -0.46 3.00 -9.59
CA LEU A 47 0.90 2.64 -10.00
C LEU A 47 1.10 2.67 -11.51
N THR A 48 0.09 2.21 -12.24
CA THR A 48 0.12 2.24 -13.71
C THR A 48 0.13 3.69 -14.22
N ALA A 49 -0.59 4.60 -13.57
CA ALA A 49 -0.54 6.02 -13.89
C ALA A 49 0.83 6.63 -13.56
N ASP A 50 1.42 6.28 -12.41
CA ASP A 50 2.74 6.76 -11.99
C ASP A 50 3.84 6.29 -12.96
N LEU A 51 3.82 5.01 -13.34
CA LEU A 51 4.73 4.43 -14.34
C LEU A 51 4.61 5.13 -15.69
N ASN A 52 3.37 5.36 -16.16
CA ASN A 52 3.14 6.04 -17.43
C ASN A 52 3.62 7.49 -17.40
N THR A 53 3.47 8.17 -16.25
CA THR A 53 3.98 9.53 -16.06
C THR A 53 5.50 9.56 -16.12
N LEU A 54 6.15 8.66 -15.39
CA LEU A 54 7.61 8.54 -15.39
C LEU A 54 8.15 8.25 -16.80
N ARG A 55 7.51 7.32 -17.52
CA ARG A 55 7.87 6.96 -18.90
C ARG A 55 7.73 8.12 -19.89
N ARG A 56 6.69 8.95 -19.74
CA ARG A 56 6.43 10.09 -20.63
C ARG A 56 7.40 11.25 -20.40
N ASN A 57 7.80 11.44 -19.14
CA ASN A 57 8.71 12.53 -18.77
C ASN A 57 10.18 12.17 -18.98
N PHE A 58 10.48 10.89 -19.18
CA PHE A 58 11.84 10.44 -19.43
C PHE A 58 12.31 10.79 -20.83
N THR A 59 13.43 11.50 -20.91
CA THR A 59 14.14 11.78 -22.16
C THR A 59 15.45 11.00 -22.16
N TYR A 60 15.68 10.20 -23.20
CA TYR A 60 16.93 9.46 -23.32
C TYR A 60 18.10 10.43 -23.55
N PRO A 61 19.20 10.32 -22.78
CA PRO A 61 20.39 11.11 -23.05
C PRO A 61 20.99 10.72 -24.41
N SER A 62 21.54 11.70 -25.12
CA SER A 62 22.15 11.49 -26.45
C SER A 62 23.39 10.60 -26.41
N THR A 63 24.06 10.56 -25.25
CA THR A 63 25.30 9.81 -25.04
C THR A 63 25.22 9.11 -23.70
N ILE A 64 25.56 7.83 -23.65
CA ILE A 64 25.60 7.05 -22.42
C ILE A 64 27.06 6.69 -22.14
N SER A 65 27.56 7.07 -20.97
CA SER A 65 28.93 6.74 -20.54
C SER A 65 28.95 5.52 -19.64
N PHE A 66 29.89 4.60 -19.87
CA PHE A 66 30.08 3.43 -19.03
C PHE A 66 31.43 3.51 -18.32
N GLN A 67 31.44 3.08 -17.06
CA GLN A 67 32.64 2.85 -16.29
C GLN A 67 33.09 1.41 -16.51
N ASN A 68 34.29 1.24 -17.04
CA ASN A 68 34.92 -0.07 -17.15
C ASN A 68 35.37 -0.51 -15.75
N LEU A 69 34.66 -1.47 -15.17
CA LEU A 69 35.17 -2.21 -14.03
C LEU A 69 35.94 -3.41 -14.58
N GLY A 70 37.25 -3.43 -14.37
CA GLY A 70 38.10 -4.55 -14.76
C GLY A 70 37.61 -5.89 -14.20
N ASP A 71 37.99 -6.96 -14.90
CA ASP A 71 37.81 -8.40 -14.64
C ASP A 71 36.40 -9.00 -14.50
N ALA A 72 35.34 -8.22 -14.27
CA ALA A 72 33.97 -8.77 -14.15
C ALA A 72 33.11 -8.66 -15.43
N GLY A 73 33.64 -8.07 -16.51
CA GLY A 73 33.05 -8.08 -17.86
C GLY A 73 31.77 -7.26 -18.09
N MET A 74 31.09 -6.81 -17.04
CA MET A 74 29.86 -6.01 -17.17
C MET A 74 30.15 -4.51 -17.02
N PRO A 75 29.96 -3.70 -18.09
CA PRO A 75 30.11 -2.26 -18.00
C PRO A 75 29.04 -1.68 -17.06
N LYS A 76 29.47 -0.94 -16.04
CA LYS A 76 28.55 -0.23 -15.13
C LYS A 76 28.24 1.15 -15.69
N LEU A 77 27.01 1.61 -15.54
CA LEU A 77 26.66 2.98 -15.90
C LEU A 77 27.48 3.97 -15.07
N ALA A 78 28.22 4.87 -15.72
CA ALA A 78 29.04 5.85 -15.00
C ALA A 78 28.15 6.83 -14.22
N PHE A 79 28.55 7.21 -13.01
CA PHE A 79 27.85 8.24 -12.23
C PHE A 79 28.41 9.62 -12.60
N ASN A 80 27.88 10.21 -13.67
CA ASN A 80 28.27 11.52 -14.17
C ASN A 80 27.03 12.35 -14.55
N SER A 81 27.23 13.64 -14.83
CA SER A 81 26.13 14.54 -15.19
C SER A 81 25.36 14.09 -16.44
N THR A 82 26.04 13.53 -17.44
CA THR A 82 25.43 13.03 -18.68
C THR A 82 24.44 11.88 -18.43
N ASN A 83 24.74 11.02 -17.46
CA ASN A 83 23.89 9.89 -17.10
C ASN A 83 22.94 10.21 -15.94
N TYR A 84 22.93 11.45 -15.42
CA TYR A 84 22.17 11.80 -14.23
C TYR A 84 20.68 11.49 -14.38
N ASP A 85 20.07 11.91 -15.49
CA ASP A 85 18.65 11.67 -15.78
C ASP A 85 18.32 10.17 -15.86
N LEU A 86 19.26 9.37 -16.35
CA LEU A 86 19.10 7.92 -16.43
C LEU A 86 19.19 7.26 -15.05
N HIS A 87 20.13 7.69 -14.19
CA HIS A 87 20.19 7.23 -12.80
C HIS A 87 18.93 7.63 -12.03
N ALA A 88 18.48 8.88 -12.15
CA ALA A 88 17.26 9.35 -11.53
C ALA A 88 16.02 8.54 -11.97
N TYR A 89 15.91 8.25 -13.27
CA TYR A 89 14.83 7.42 -13.80
C TYR A 89 14.86 5.99 -13.25
N ILE A 90 16.04 5.37 -13.17
CA ILE A 90 16.21 4.03 -12.60
C ILE A 90 15.86 4.02 -11.12
N GLU A 91 16.27 5.02 -10.35
CA GLU A 91 15.91 5.14 -8.93
C GLU A 91 14.40 5.27 -8.72
N GLU A 92 13.71 6.07 -9.55
CA GLU A 92 12.25 6.21 -9.47
C GLU A 92 11.52 4.90 -9.84
N LEU A 93 12.03 4.15 -10.83
CA LEU A 93 11.52 2.81 -11.13
C LEU A 93 11.71 1.85 -9.95
N ASP A 94 12.88 1.86 -9.31
CA ASP A 94 13.17 1.01 -8.16
C ASP A 94 12.27 1.35 -6.98
N LYS A 95 12.03 2.65 -6.71
CA LYS A 95 11.05 3.10 -5.70
C LYS A 95 9.65 2.56 -6.00
N LEU A 96 9.21 2.60 -7.26
CA LEU A 96 7.90 2.10 -7.67
C LEU A 96 7.77 0.58 -7.45
N VAL A 97 8.81 -0.19 -7.83
CA VAL A 97 8.86 -1.64 -7.64
C VAL A 97 8.91 -2.01 -6.16
N ASN A 98 9.72 -1.31 -5.36
CA ASN A 98 9.80 -1.52 -3.92
C ASN A 98 8.48 -1.19 -3.22
N TRP A 99 7.78 -0.15 -3.67
CA TRP A 99 6.43 0.15 -3.18
C TRP A 99 5.46 -1.01 -3.47
N MET A 100 5.50 -1.55 -4.69
CA MET A 100 4.69 -2.73 -5.06
C MET A 100 5.00 -3.93 -4.18
N ALA A 101 6.28 -4.25 -3.98
CA ALA A 101 6.70 -5.40 -3.17
C ALA A 101 6.19 -5.28 -1.71
N ARG A 102 6.32 -4.09 -1.11
CA ARG A 102 5.82 -3.82 0.25
C ARG A 102 4.30 -3.98 0.33
N ARG A 103 3.57 -3.45 -0.65
CA ARG A 103 2.10 -3.50 -0.69
C ARG A 103 1.58 -4.92 -0.96
N ALA A 104 2.23 -5.68 -1.83
CA ALA A 104 1.91 -7.08 -2.10
C ALA A 104 2.16 -7.99 -0.89
N GLY A 105 3.24 -7.73 -0.14
CA GLY A 105 3.49 -8.41 1.14
C GLY A 105 2.43 -8.14 2.22
N THR A 106 1.82 -6.96 2.23
CA THR A 106 0.65 -6.67 3.07
C THR A 106 -0.59 -7.42 2.60
N ILE A 107 -0.83 -7.51 1.28
CA ILE A 107 -2.01 -8.20 0.72
C ILE A 107 -1.94 -9.71 0.98
N ARG A 108 -0.76 -10.34 0.84
CA ARG A 108 -0.56 -11.78 1.05
C ARG A 108 -0.85 -12.21 2.49
N ARG A 109 -0.41 -11.44 3.50
CA ARG A 109 -0.71 -11.71 4.91
C ARG A 109 -2.20 -11.72 5.17
N CYS A 110 -2.92 -10.72 4.69
CA CYS A 110 -4.34 -10.64 4.94
C CYS A 110 -5.16 -11.78 4.26
N VAL A 111 -4.65 -12.48 3.24
CA VAL A 111 -5.37 -13.62 2.61
C VAL A 111 -5.30 -14.88 3.47
N GLN A 112 -4.24 -15.03 4.29
CA GLN A 112 -4.07 -16.19 5.17
C GLN A 112 -4.87 -16.06 6.47
N ASP A 113 -5.16 -14.84 6.93
CA ASP A 113 -5.93 -14.59 8.15
C ASP A 113 -7.45 -14.87 8.02
N GLY A 114 -7.88 -15.62 6.99
CA GLY A 114 -9.29 -15.93 6.71
C GLY A 114 -9.58 -17.41 6.43
N GLU A 115 -8.65 -18.31 6.76
CA GLU A 115 -8.81 -19.77 6.64
C GLU A 115 -8.71 -20.51 8.01
N GLU A 116 -9.12 -19.86 9.11
CA GLU A 116 -9.26 -20.52 10.42
C GLU A 116 -10.73 -20.54 10.89
#